data_AF-A0AAX3EGE7-F1
#
_entry.id   AF-A0AAX3EGE7-F1
#
_cell.length_a   1.000
_cell.length_b   1.000
_cell.length_c   1.000
_cell.angle_alpha   90.00
_cell.angle_beta   90.00
_cell.angle_gamma   90.00
#
_symmetry.space_group_name_H-M   'P 1'
#
loop_
_entity.id
_entity.type
_entity.pdbx_description
1 polymer ?
#
loop_
_entity_poly.entity_id
_entity_poly.type
_entity_poly.pdbx_seq_one_letter_code
_entity_poly.pdbx_strand_id
1 'polypeptide(L)'
;MGDLAKRLAPKIAPAAVQQVRILTLDIENSPNLAHVWSLFNQNVSLSQLQDTAKVISVAAKWYGDKEVLFYSDHHNGHKEMIHKIHALVSEADLIVGYNSAGFDMKHLNREFILAGLNPPAPYKNVDLLLTVRKQFKFSSGKLDHVAQQLGLGKKTSHIGHELWVKCMAGDDKAWDTMRKYNMQDVVLTEKLYDRLRAWIPNHPHLSMFTGEEWGCPVCGNKDLSKFRAGTSYANVQRYRMYQCTCGHWVRGTKKLQDATQTRSAR
;
A
#
# COMPACT_ATOMS: atom_id res chain seq x y z
N MET A 1 -0.60 7.94 25.28
CA MET A 1 -0.64 6.63 24.57
C MET A 1 0.48 5.76 25.12
N GLY A 2 0.15 4.58 25.65
CA GLY A 2 1.14 3.69 26.28
C GLY A 2 2.18 3.14 25.29
N ASP A 3 3.31 2.69 25.84
CA ASP A 3 4.47 2.15 25.12
C ASP A 3 4.13 1.00 24.14
N LEU A 4 3.07 0.24 24.43
CA LEU A 4 2.60 -0.88 23.60
C LEU A 4 2.02 -0.45 22.24
N ALA A 5 1.44 0.75 22.11
CA ALA A 5 0.83 1.18 20.85
C ALA A 5 1.87 1.40 19.73
N LYS A 6 3.11 1.72 20.13
CA LYS A 6 4.25 2.05 19.26
C LYS A 6 5.04 0.84 18.77
N ARG A 7 4.78 -0.36 19.31
CA ARG A 7 5.50 -1.57 18.89
C ARG A 7 5.06 -1.96 17.48
N LEU A 8 6.00 -1.93 16.55
CA LEU A 8 5.81 -2.52 15.23
C LEU A 8 5.62 -4.03 15.36
N ALA A 9 4.75 -4.60 14.53
CA ALA A 9 4.72 -6.05 14.39
C ALA A 9 6.06 -6.54 13.84
N PRO A 10 6.52 -7.75 14.21
CA PRO A 10 7.64 -8.39 13.54
C PRO A 10 7.51 -8.31 12.02
N LYS A 11 8.61 -7.97 11.33
CA LYS A 11 8.69 -7.91 9.87
C LYS A 11 8.29 -9.25 9.22
N ILE A 12 8.02 -9.21 7.92
CA ILE A 12 7.82 -10.44 7.13
C ILE A 12 9.06 -11.33 7.27
N ALA A 13 8.85 -12.64 7.38
CA ALA A 13 9.92 -13.61 7.54
C ALA A 13 10.93 -13.46 6.38
N PRO A 14 12.25 -13.43 6.64
CA PRO A 14 13.27 -13.22 5.61
C PRO A 14 13.14 -14.17 4.41
N ALA A 15 12.84 -15.45 4.66
CA ALA A 15 12.63 -16.45 3.62
C ALA A 15 11.44 -16.14 2.70
N ALA A 16 10.40 -15.48 3.22
CA ALA A 16 9.27 -15.03 2.40
C ALA A 16 9.61 -13.77 1.61
N VAL A 17 10.38 -12.83 2.18
CA VAL A 17 10.83 -11.61 1.46
C VAL A 17 11.71 -11.95 0.25
N GLN A 18 12.52 -13.02 0.32
CA GLN A 18 13.36 -13.47 -0.80
C GLN A 18 12.57 -14.03 -1.98
N GLN A 19 11.33 -14.48 -1.74
CA GLN A 19 10.52 -15.19 -2.73
C GLN A 19 9.30 -14.40 -3.19
N VAL A 20 8.83 -13.45 -2.38
CA VAL A 20 7.67 -12.60 -2.70
C VAL A 20 8.16 -11.18 -2.92
N ARG A 21 8.05 -10.69 -4.15
CA ARG A 21 8.43 -9.33 -4.55
C ARG A 21 7.33 -8.35 -4.11
N ILE A 22 7.54 -7.68 -2.98
CA ILE A 22 6.59 -6.71 -2.43
C ILE A 22 7.13 -5.30 -2.68
N LEU A 23 6.41 -4.51 -3.47
CA LEU A 23 6.75 -3.13 -3.80
C LEU A 23 5.86 -2.17 -3.02
N THR A 24 6.44 -1.30 -2.20
CA THR A 24 5.71 -0.13 -1.68
C THR A 24 5.94 1.03 -2.64
N LEU A 25 4.88 1.74 -3.04
CA LEU A 25 5.00 2.90 -3.93
C LEU A 25 4.06 4.03 -3.53
N ASP A 26 4.40 5.23 -3.99
CA ASP A 26 3.62 6.45 -3.87
C ASP A 26 3.94 7.36 -5.06
N ILE A 27 2.93 8.05 -5.61
CA ILE A 27 3.10 8.95 -6.76
C ILE A 27 2.68 10.38 -6.42
N GLU A 28 3.26 11.34 -7.14
CA GLU A 28 2.81 12.73 -7.12
C GLU A 28 2.34 13.15 -8.50
N ASN A 29 1.19 13.81 -8.54
CA ASN A 29 0.56 14.26 -9.77
C ASN A 29 0.53 15.78 -9.85
N SER A 30 0.74 16.32 -11.05
CA SER A 30 0.42 17.73 -11.31
C SER A 30 -1.08 17.97 -11.17
N PRO A 31 -1.51 19.17 -10.74
CA PRO A 31 -2.90 19.58 -10.88
C PRO A 31 -3.29 19.71 -12.36
N ASN A 32 -4.60 19.66 -12.64
CA ASN A 32 -5.12 20.18 -13.91
C ASN A 32 -4.87 21.69 -13.95
N LEU A 33 -4.50 22.22 -15.11
CA LEU A 33 -4.41 23.66 -15.35
C LEU A 33 -5.65 24.10 -16.13
N ALA A 34 -6.34 25.13 -15.64
CA ALA A 34 -7.58 25.60 -16.24
C ALA A 34 -7.74 27.13 -16.10
N HIS A 35 -8.38 27.73 -17.10
CA HIS A 35 -8.87 29.10 -17.01
C HIS A 35 -10.19 29.15 -16.23
N VAL A 36 -10.21 29.96 -15.16
CA VAL A 36 -11.38 30.18 -14.31
C VAL A 36 -11.66 31.67 -14.16
N TRP A 37 -12.94 32.04 -14.12
CA TRP A 37 -13.36 33.45 -14.00
C TRP A 37 -13.39 33.95 -12.55
N SER A 38 -13.65 33.05 -11.60
CA SER A 38 -13.66 33.36 -10.17
C SER A 38 -13.16 32.17 -9.35
N LEU A 39 -12.90 32.38 -8.06
CA LEU A 39 -12.36 31.36 -7.17
C LEU A 39 -13.40 30.32 -6.71
N PHE A 40 -14.69 30.68 -6.68
CA PHE A 40 -15.74 29.86 -6.05
C PHE A 40 -16.85 29.48 -7.03
N ASN A 41 -17.51 28.34 -6.78
CA ASN A 41 -18.67 27.83 -7.54
C ASN A 41 -18.48 27.77 -9.06
N GLN A 42 -17.26 27.44 -9.52
CA GLN A 42 -16.97 27.21 -10.94
C GLN A 42 -17.03 25.71 -11.25
N ASN A 43 -17.79 25.33 -12.27
CA ASN A 43 -17.66 24.02 -12.90
C ASN A 43 -16.68 24.17 -14.07
N VAL A 44 -15.54 23.47 -14.00
CA VAL A 44 -14.50 23.55 -15.05
C VAL A 44 -14.84 22.52 -16.14
N SER A 45 -15.17 23.02 -17.33
CA SER A 45 -15.41 22.18 -18.52
C SER A 45 -14.09 21.79 -19.21
N LEU A 46 -14.13 20.74 -20.05
CA LEU A 46 -12.93 20.28 -20.78
C LEU A 46 -12.33 21.37 -21.68
N SER A 47 -13.15 22.26 -22.26
CA SER A 47 -12.66 23.36 -23.10
C SER A 47 -11.92 24.45 -22.34
N GLN A 48 -12.03 24.47 -21.01
CA GLN A 48 -11.28 25.39 -20.15
C GLN A 48 -9.95 24.81 -19.69
N LEU A 49 -9.69 23.51 -19.92
CA LEU A 49 -8.43 22.88 -19.57
C LEU A 49 -7.33 23.38 -20.52
N GLN A 50 -6.26 23.89 -19.92
CA GLN A 50 -5.02 24.22 -20.62
C GLN A 50 -4.07 23.03 -20.63
N ASP A 51 -4.04 22.28 -19.53
CA ASP A 51 -3.24 21.07 -19.38
C ASP A 51 -3.92 20.11 -18.39
N THR A 52 -3.65 18.82 -18.56
CA THR A 52 -4.23 17.76 -17.75
C THR A 52 -3.23 17.23 -16.72
N ALA A 53 -3.75 16.82 -15.57
CA ALA A 53 -2.98 16.22 -14.50
C ALA A 53 -2.23 14.97 -14.99
N LYS A 54 -0.91 14.97 -14.82
CA LYS A 54 -0.02 13.84 -15.13
C LYS A 54 0.79 13.43 -13.91
N VAL A 55 1.30 12.21 -13.91
CA VAL A 55 2.29 11.79 -12.89
C VAL A 55 3.58 12.58 -13.13
N ILE A 56 4.09 13.22 -12.09
CA ILE A 56 5.31 14.05 -12.15
C ILE A 56 6.47 13.49 -11.31
N SER A 57 6.17 12.68 -10.29
CA SER A 57 7.18 11.86 -9.62
C SER A 57 6.61 10.55 -9.09
N VAL A 58 7.50 9.59 -8.91
CA VAL A 58 7.21 8.32 -8.27
C VAL A 58 8.34 7.97 -7.31
N ALA A 59 7.97 7.55 -6.10
CA ALA A 59 8.86 6.88 -5.18
C ALA A 59 8.45 5.41 -5.03
N ALA A 60 9.43 4.52 -4.93
CA ALA A 60 9.18 3.10 -4.77
C ALA A 60 10.25 2.44 -3.90
N LYS A 61 9.87 1.39 -3.18
CA LYS A 61 10.75 0.68 -2.25
C LYS A 61 10.39 -0.79 -2.24
N TRP A 62 11.36 -1.65 -2.54
CA TRP A 62 11.22 -3.07 -2.28
C TRP A 62 11.18 -3.33 -0.78
N TYR A 63 10.24 -4.17 -0.35
CA TYR A 63 10.00 -4.39 1.07
C TYR A 63 11.26 -4.88 1.78
N GLY A 64 11.64 -4.19 2.85
CA GLY A 64 12.81 -4.56 3.65
C GLY A 64 14.14 -3.97 3.18
N ASP A 65 14.22 -3.48 1.94
CA ASP A 65 15.43 -2.81 1.43
C ASP A 65 15.65 -1.47 2.15
N LYS A 66 16.89 -0.98 2.16
CA LYS A 66 17.22 0.34 2.73
C LYS A 66 16.98 1.47 1.74
N GLU A 67 17.22 1.19 0.47
CA GLU A 67 17.14 2.15 -0.61
C GLU A 67 15.67 2.43 -0.99
N VAL A 68 15.39 3.69 -1.29
CA VAL A 68 14.12 4.11 -1.89
C VAL A 68 14.47 4.64 -3.27
N LEU A 69 13.86 4.05 -4.29
CA LEU A 69 13.97 4.48 -5.67
C LEU A 69 13.10 5.72 -5.87
N PHE A 70 13.59 6.69 -6.63
CA PHE A 70 12.84 7.89 -6.98
C PHE A 70 13.09 8.25 -8.44
N TYR A 71 12.01 8.51 -9.16
CA TYR A 71 12.03 8.97 -10.55
C TYR A 71 11.10 10.16 -10.71
N SER A 72 11.47 11.13 -11.55
CA SER A 72 10.61 12.30 -11.82
C SER A 72 10.76 12.85 -13.22
N ASP A 73 9.77 13.64 -13.65
CA ASP A 73 9.80 14.40 -14.91
C ASP A 73 11.05 15.27 -15.02
N HIS A 74 11.47 15.87 -13.91
CA HIS A 74 12.61 16.79 -13.88
C HIS A 74 13.97 16.10 -13.89
N HIS A 75 14.13 14.97 -13.19
CA HIS A 75 15.45 14.31 -13.08
C HIS A 75 15.70 13.29 -14.18
N ASN A 76 14.64 12.64 -14.68
CA ASN A 76 14.75 11.54 -15.64
C ASN A 76 14.09 11.87 -16.98
N GLY A 77 13.14 12.80 -16.99
CA GLY A 77 12.20 12.94 -18.09
C GLY A 77 11.04 11.97 -17.96
N HIS A 78 9.87 12.43 -18.41
CA HIS A 78 8.60 11.72 -18.24
C HIS A 78 8.63 10.28 -18.79
N LYS A 79 9.13 10.10 -20.02
CA LYS A 79 9.18 8.80 -20.67
C LYS A 79 9.98 7.78 -19.86
N GLU A 80 11.17 8.15 -19.39
CA GLU A 80 12.01 7.23 -18.61
C GLU A 80 11.35 6.90 -17.28
N MET A 81 10.83 7.90 -16.55
CA MET A 81 10.12 7.69 -15.29
C MET A 81 8.99 6.65 -15.44
N ILE A 82 8.13 6.81 -16.46
CA ILE A 82 7.00 5.90 -16.70
C ILE A 82 7.48 4.48 -17.04
N HIS A 83 8.53 4.33 -17.85
CA HIS A 83 9.07 3.00 -18.17
C HIS A 83 9.71 2.33 -16.94
N LYS A 84 10.40 3.09 -16.09
CA LYS A 84 11.01 2.56 -14.86
C LYS A 84 9.96 2.06 -13.88
N ILE A 85 8.91 2.85 -13.60
CA ILE A 85 7.86 2.40 -12.68
C ILE A 85 7.04 1.26 -13.28
N HIS A 86 6.79 1.24 -14.60
CA HIS A 86 6.11 0.11 -15.26
C HIS A 86 6.87 -1.21 -15.05
N ALA A 87 8.19 -1.19 -15.21
CA ALA A 87 9.04 -2.35 -14.99
C ALA A 87 8.98 -2.83 -13.52
N LEU A 88 9.09 -1.91 -12.56
CA LEU A 88 9.00 -2.24 -11.13
C LEU A 88 7.64 -2.84 -10.76
N VAL A 89 6.54 -2.24 -11.25
CA VAL A 89 5.18 -2.72 -11.04
C VAL A 89 4.99 -4.10 -11.66
N SER A 90 5.56 -4.35 -12.83
CA SER A 90 5.51 -5.66 -13.51
C SER A 90 6.32 -6.75 -12.80
N GLU A 91 7.31 -6.38 -12.00
CA GLU A 91 8.10 -7.33 -11.21
C GLU A 91 7.45 -7.66 -9.85
N ALA A 92 6.48 -6.86 -9.41
CA ALA A 92 5.88 -7.01 -8.09
C ALA A 92 4.81 -8.12 -8.07
N ASP A 93 4.88 -9.00 -7.07
CA ASP A 93 3.77 -9.89 -6.70
C ASP A 93 2.69 -9.12 -5.95
N LEU A 94 3.13 -8.23 -5.06
CA LEU A 94 2.28 -7.38 -4.22
C LEU A 94 2.69 -5.93 -4.36
N ILE A 95 1.70 -5.05 -4.52
CA ILE A 95 1.87 -3.61 -4.40
C ILE A 95 1.23 -3.15 -3.10
N VAL A 96 1.98 -2.41 -2.29
CA VAL A 96 1.51 -1.79 -1.06
C VAL A 96 1.47 -0.29 -1.27
N GLY A 97 0.33 0.33 -0.97
CA GLY A 97 0.19 1.78 -1.07
C GLY A 97 -0.91 2.32 -0.18
N TYR A 98 -1.09 3.63 -0.17
CA TYR A 98 -2.13 4.30 0.60
C TYR A 98 -3.10 5.02 -0.34
N ASN A 99 -4.30 4.47 -0.54
CA ASN A 99 -5.23 4.86 -1.61
C ASN A 99 -4.78 4.44 -3.03
N SER A 100 -3.84 3.49 -3.13
CA SER A 100 -3.25 3.05 -4.40
C SER A 100 -4.27 2.47 -5.38
N ALA A 101 -5.30 1.78 -4.90
CA ALA A 101 -6.34 1.22 -5.77
C ALA A 101 -7.26 2.33 -6.32
N GLY A 102 -7.47 3.38 -5.54
CA GLY A 102 -8.33 4.50 -5.87
C GLY A 102 -7.64 5.60 -6.69
N PHE A 103 -6.33 5.73 -6.57
CA PHE A 103 -5.54 6.86 -7.05
C PHE A 103 -4.30 6.40 -7.85
N ASP A 104 -3.26 5.92 -7.18
CA ASP A 104 -1.94 5.70 -7.76
C ASP A 104 -1.98 4.80 -8.99
N MET A 105 -2.52 3.59 -8.85
CA MET A 105 -2.53 2.61 -9.94
C MET A 105 -3.45 3.05 -11.09
N LYS A 106 -4.48 3.87 -10.84
CA LYS A 106 -5.32 4.41 -11.92
C LYS A 106 -4.56 5.45 -12.74
N HIS A 107 -3.83 6.34 -12.07
CA HIS A 107 -2.99 7.33 -12.73
C HIS A 107 -1.84 6.65 -13.48
N LEU A 108 -1.13 5.71 -12.86
CA LEU A 108 -0.08 4.94 -13.52
C LEU A 108 -0.61 4.17 -14.73
N ASN A 109 -1.75 3.47 -14.62
CA ASN A 109 -2.34 2.78 -15.77
C ASN A 109 -2.70 3.74 -16.92
N ARG A 110 -3.16 4.96 -16.60
CA ARG A 110 -3.37 6.02 -17.61
C ARG A 110 -2.04 6.43 -18.26
N GLU A 111 -0.98 6.64 -17.49
CA GLU A 111 0.34 6.96 -18.07
C GLU A 111 0.87 5.81 -18.93
N PHE A 112 0.68 4.55 -18.50
CA PHE A 112 1.12 3.38 -19.26
C PHE A 112 0.44 3.30 -20.62
N ILE A 113 -0.88 3.44 -20.68
CA ILE A 113 -1.60 3.39 -21.96
C ILE A 113 -1.25 4.57 -22.86
N LEU A 114 -1.05 5.78 -22.30
CA LEU A 114 -0.60 6.96 -23.06
C LEU A 114 0.83 6.80 -23.59
N ALA A 115 1.70 6.09 -22.86
CA ALA A 115 3.05 5.76 -23.28
C ALA A 115 3.11 4.58 -24.28
N GLY A 116 1.97 3.98 -24.66
CA GLY A 116 1.92 2.81 -25.54
C GLY A 116 2.36 1.50 -24.87
N LEU A 117 2.38 1.46 -23.53
CA LEU A 117 2.73 0.28 -22.76
C LEU A 117 1.48 -0.57 -22.51
N ASN A 118 1.66 -1.89 -22.58
CA ASN A 118 0.64 -2.84 -22.14
C ASN A 118 0.43 -2.78 -20.62
N PRO A 119 -0.68 -3.32 -20.09
CA PRO A 119 -0.83 -3.50 -18.66
C PRO A 119 0.40 -4.21 -18.06
N PRO A 120 0.88 -3.78 -16.87
CA PRO A 120 1.96 -4.48 -16.20
C PRO A 120 1.54 -5.91 -15.85
N ALA A 121 2.52 -6.76 -15.50
CA ALA A 121 2.21 -8.12 -15.06
C ALA A 121 1.21 -8.11 -13.87
N PRO A 122 0.32 -9.11 -13.76
CA PRO A 122 -0.68 -9.13 -12.69
C PRO A 122 -0.06 -9.17 -11.29
N TYR A 123 -0.50 -8.27 -10.42
CA TYR A 123 -0.09 -8.18 -9.02
C TYR A 123 -1.31 -8.17 -8.08
N LYS A 124 -1.07 -8.34 -6.77
CA LYS A 124 -2.08 -8.13 -5.72
C LYS A 124 -1.90 -6.75 -5.09
N ASN A 125 -2.92 -5.91 -5.18
CA ASN A 125 -2.88 -4.58 -4.56
C ASN A 125 -3.35 -4.62 -3.10
N VAL A 126 -2.50 -4.18 -2.20
CA VAL A 126 -2.75 -4.02 -0.76
C VAL A 126 -2.88 -2.54 -0.45
N ASP A 127 -4.11 -2.03 -0.53
CA ASP A 127 -4.43 -0.64 -0.23
C ASP A 127 -4.73 -0.45 1.26
N LEU A 128 -3.83 0.26 1.95
CA LEU A 128 -3.94 0.50 3.39
C LEU A 128 -5.09 1.43 3.76
N LEU A 129 -5.50 2.35 2.89
CA LEU A 129 -6.62 3.25 3.19
C LEU A 129 -7.94 2.47 3.27
N LEU A 130 -8.12 1.46 2.41
CA LEU A 130 -9.27 0.56 2.47
C LEU A 130 -9.31 -0.22 3.79
N THR A 131 -8.15 -0.74 4.22
CA THR A 131 -8.04 -1.42 5.51
C THR A 131 -8.37 -0.46 6.65
N VAL A 132 -7.82 0.76 6.61
CA VAL A 132 -8.04 1.79 7.62
C VAL A 132 -9.52 2.11 7.78
N ARG A 133 -10.21 2.38 6.67
CA ARG A 133 -11.65 2.72 6.65
C ARG A 133 -12.54 1.56 7.10
N LYS A 134 -12.13 0.33 6.81
CA LYS A 134 -12.91 -0.87 7.13
C LYS A 134 -12.75 -1.32 8.58
N GLN A 135 -11.55 -1.20 9.14
CA GLN A 135 -11.21 -1.77 10.45
C GLN A 135 -11.23 -0.75 11.60
N PHE A 136 -11.06 0.55 11.32
CA PHE A 136 -10.83 1.56 12.35
C PHE A 136 -11.70 2.80 12.19
N LYS A 137 -11.92 3.50 13.31
CA LYS A 137 -12.65 4.77 13.37
C LYS A 137 -11.72 5.90 13.85
N PHE A 138 -10.70 6.22 13.06
CA PHE A 138 -9.86 7.39 13.31
C PHE A 138 -10.59 8.68 12.94
N SER A 139 -10.23 9.80 13.59
CA SER A 139 -10.81 11.13 13.30
C SER A 139 -10.53 11.61 11.87
N SER A 140 -9.44 11.13 11.27
CA SER A 140 -9.08 11.38 9.87
C SER A 140 -8.42 10.13 9.28
N GLY A 141 -8.78 9.81 8.04
CA GLY A 141 -8.19 8.73 7.25
C GLY A 141 -7.03 9.20 6.37
N LYS A 142 -6.36 10.31 6.69
CA LYS A 142 -5.13 10.72 6.02
C LYS A 142 -3.96 9.89 6.56
N LEU A 143 -3.03 9.46 5.68
CA LEU A 143 -1.85 8.67 6.06
C LEU A 143 -1.10 9.26 7.26
N ASP A 144 -0.80 10.56 7.20
CA ASP A 144 -0.06 11.26 8.26
C ASP A 144 -0.79 11.20 9.61
N HIS A 145 -2.09 11.46 9.63
CA HIS A 145 -2.89 11.43 10.86
C HIS A 145 -2.91 10.02 11.47
N VAL A 146 -3.14 8.99 10.65
CA VAL A 146 -3.14 7.59 11.10
C VAL A 146 -1.76 7.18 11.62
N ALA A 147 -0.69 7.53 10.89
CA ALA A 147 0.67 7.20 11.29
C ALA A 147 1.09 7.88 12.61
N GLN A 148 0.71 9.15 12.80
CA GLN A 148 0.95 9.87 14.05
C GLN A 148 0.22 9.25 15.24
N GLN A 149 -1.07 8.90 15.07
CA GLN A 149 -1.84 8.25 16.13
C GLN A 149 -1.30 6.86 16.49
N LEU A 150 -0.65 6.18 15.55
CA LEU A 150 0.03 4.91 15.79
C LEU A 150 1.50 5.07 16.23
N GLY A 151 2.00 6.31 16.36
CA GLY A 151 3.36 6.61 16.80
C GLY A 151 4.46 6.23 15.79
N LEU A 152 4.15 6.16 14.50
CA LEU A 152 5.07 5.73 13.44
C LEU A 152 5.93 6.85 12.86
N GLY A 153 5.60 8.10 13.21
CA GLY A 153 6.25 9.32 12.73
C GLY A 153 5.22 10.33 12.24
N LYS A 154 5.72 11.48 11.79
CA LYS A 154 4.94 12.53 11.13
C LYS A 154 5.53 12.79 9.75
N LYS A 155 4.69 13.18 8.79
CA LYS A 155 5.15 13.78 7.54
C LYS A 155 5.81 15.13 7.81
N THR A 156 6.65 15.59 6.89
CA THR A 156 7.16 16.96 6.92
C THR A 156 5.97 17.92 6.87
N SER A 157 5.89 18.86 7.83
CA SER A 157 4.83 19.88 7.83
C SER A 157 5.13 20.94 6.75
N HIS A 158 4.07 21.58 6.23
CA HIS A 158 4.12 22.72 5.29
C HIS A 158 4.32 22.41 3.79
N ILE A 159 3.90 21.24 3.33
CA ILE A 159 3.82 20.96 1.89
C ILE A 159 2.38 21.22 1.42
N GLY A 160 2.24 22.20 0.53
CA GLY A 160 0.96 22.59 -0.05
C GLY A 160 1.11 22.84 -1.55
N HIS A 161 0.02 23.24 -2.20
CA HIS A 161 -0.07 23.43 -3.65
C HIS A 161 1.10 24.21 -4.28
N GLU A 162 1.69 25.16 -3.54
CA GLU A 162 2.86 25.93 -3.97
C GLU A 162 4.07 25.05 -4.35
N LEU A 163 4.28 23.92 -3.68
CA LEU A 163 5.38 23.00 -4.02
C LEU A 163 5.22 22.46 -5.43
N TRP A 164 4.01 22.05 -5.82
CA TRP A 164 3.70 21.56 -7.16
C TRP A 164 3.89 22.65 -8.21
N VAL A 165 3.42 23.87 -7.93
CA VAL A 165 3.61 25.01 -8.84
C VAL A 165 5.09 25.28 -9.09
N LYS A 166 5.93 25.27 -8.04
CA LYS A 166 7.38 25.47 -8.18
C LYS A 166 8.06 24.31 -8.94
N CYS A 167 7.65 23.07 -8.68
CA CYS A 167 8.15 21.91 -9.44
C CYS A 167 7.80 22.03 -10.92
N MET A 168 6.56 22.41 -11.25
CA MET A 168 6.12 22.63 -12.64
C MET A 168 6.86 23.79 -13.32
N ALA A 169 7.30 24.78 -12.55
CA ALA A 169 8.16 25.87 -13.04
C ALA A 169 9.64 25.48 -13.19
N GLY A 170 10.03 24.24 -12.84
CA GLY A 170 11.40 23.74 -12.96
C GLY A 170 12.34 24.14 -11.83
N ASP A 171 11.82 24.51 -10.65
CA ASP A 171 12.66 24.88 -9.49
C ASP A 171 13.33 23.64 -8.87
N ASP A 172 14.67 23.57 -8.97
CA ASP A 172 15.49 22.46 -8.45
C ASP A 172 15.29 22.22 -6.94
N LYS A 173 15.16 23.28 -6.12
CA LYS A 173 14.99 23.15 -4.67
C LYS A 173 13.60 22.61 -4.33
N ALA A 174 12.59 23.01 -5.09
CA ALA A 174 11.26 22.43 -4.99
C ALA A 174 11.30 20.94 -5.34
N TRP A 175 12.01 20.57 -6.40
CA TRP A 175 12.18 19.16 -6.80
C TRP A 175 12.93 18.32 -5.76
N ASP A 176 13.96 18.87 -5.11
CA ASP A 176 14.63 18.22 -3.98
C ASP A 176 13.68 18.01 -2.79
N THR A 177 12.79 18.96 -2.54
CA THR A 177 11.78 18.86 -1.49
C THR A 177 10.72 17.80 -1.85
N MET A 178 10.25 17.80 -3.10
CA MET A 178 9.32 16.81 -3.64
C MET A 178 9.89 15.40 -3.53
N ARG A 179 11.16 15.21 -3.91
CA ARG A 179 11.88 13.94 -3.79
C ARG A 179 11.84 13.43 -2.35
N LYS A 180 12.26 14.25 -1.38
CA LYS A 180 12.28 13.87 0.04
C LYS A 180 10.90 13.53 0.56
N TYR A 181 9.89 14.31 0.17
CA TYR A 181 8.51 14.13 0.58
C TYR A 181 7.94 12.79 0.08
N ASN A 182 8.00 12.53 -1.23
CA ASN A 182 7.46 11.33 -1.85
C ASN A 182 8.20 10.06 -1.36
N MET A 183 9.54 10.12 -1.20
CA MET A 183 10.31 9.01 -0.59
C MET A 183 9.92 8.76 0.88
N GLN A 184 9.65 9.81 1.66
CA GLN A 184 9.22 9.69 3.05
C GLN A 184 7.86 8.99 3.16
N ASP A 185 6.94 9.26 2.24
CA ASP A 185 5.62 8.64 2.22
C ASP A 185 5.68 7.14 1.95
N VAL A 186 6.56 6.69 1.06
CA VAL A 186 6.82 5.26 0.85
C VAL A 186 7.36 4.59 2.12
N VAL A 187 8.33 5.21 2.79
CA VAL A 187 8.89 4.66 4.05
C VAL A 187 7.83 4.61 5.15
N LEU A 188 6.98 5.64 5.24
CA LEU A 188 5.91 5.68 6.23
C LEU A 188 4.82 4.64 5.92
N THR A 189 4.51 4.45 4.64
CA THR A 189 3.56 3.45 4.15
C THR A 189 4.05 2.03 4.44
N GLU A 190 5.33 1.71 4.25
CA GLU A 190 5.89 0.40 4.63
C GLU A 190 5.77 0.15 6.14
N LYS A 191 6.10 1.14 6.97
CA LYS A 191 5.94 1.02 8.44
C LYS A 191 4.49 0.82 8.83
N LEU A 192 3.58 1.55 8.18
CA LEU A 192 2.15 1.40 8.42
C LEU A 192 1.65 0.04 7.97
N TYR A 193 2.13 -0.46 6.82
CA TYR A 193 1.85 -1.80 6.35
C TYR A 193 2.22 -2.80 7.43
N ASP A 194 3.47 -2.80 7.91
CA ASP A 194 3.93 -3.66 9.00
C ASP A 194 3.03 -3.59 10.24
N ARG A 195 2.62 -2.38 10.64
CA ARG A 195 1.74 -2.19 11.79
C ARG A 195 0.33 -2.76 11.59
N LEU A 196 -0.18 -2.73 10.36
CA LEU A 196 -1.54 -3.09 10.01
C LEU A 196 -1.70 -4.48 9.41
N ARG A 197 -0.63 -5.20 9.00
CA ARG A 197 -0.75 -6.47 8.23
C ARG A 197 -1.72 -7.47 8.83
N ALA A 198 -1.67 -7.67 10.14
CA ALA A 198 -2.55 -8.61 10.84
C ALA A 198 -4.04 -8.24 10.77
N TRP A 199 -4.36 -6.97 10.49
CA TRP A 199 -5.72 -6.41 10.38
C TRP A 199 -6.23 -6.35 8.94
N ILE A 200 -5.39 -6.61 7.94
CA ILE A 200 -5.77 -6.52 6.53
C ILE A 200 -6.72 -7.68 6.20
N PRO A 201 -7.99 -7.39 5.86
CA PRO A 201 -8.92 -8.45 5.49
C PRO A 201 -8.52 -9.05 4.15
N ASN A 202 -8.54 -10.38 4.05
CA ASN A 202 -8.17 -11.12 2.84
C ASN A 202 -6.78 -10.72 2.29
N HIS A 203 -5.81 -10.46 3.18
CA HIS A 203 -4.43 -10.21 2.77
C HIS A 203 -3.92 -11.36 1.88
N PRO A 204 -3.20 -11.08 0.77
CA PRO A 204 -2.66 -12.11 -0.09
C PRO A 204 -1.78 -13.09 0.69
N HIS A 205 -2.17 -14.37 0.69
CA HIS A 205 -1.49 -15.39 1.48
C HIS A 205 -0.06 -15.57 0.96
N LEU A 206 0.93 -15.07 1.69
CA LEU A 206 2.34 -15.06 1.26
C LEU A 206 2.86 -16.45 0.91
N SER A 207 2.42 -17.50 1.65
CA SER A 207 2.82 -18.87 1.35
C SER A 207 2.46 -19.34 -0.07
N MET A 208 1.41 -18.78 -0.68
CA MET A 208 1.01 -19.10 -2.07
C MET A 208 2.05 -18.64 -3.11
N PHE A 209 2.90 -17.68 -2.77
CA PHE A 209 3.96 -17.17 -3.63
C PHE A 209 5.29 -17.88 -3.37
N THR A 210 5.50 -18.37 -2.13
CA THR A 210 6.72 -19.10 -1.75
C THR A 210 6.70 -20.60 -2.05
N GLY A 211 5.55 -21.15 -2.46
CA GLY A 211 5.37 -22.60 -2.63
C GLY A 211 5.38 -23.42 -1.32
N GLU A 212 5.46 -22.75 -0.17
CA GLU A 212 5.47 -23.38 1.14
C GLU A 212 4.09 -23.91 1.54
N GLU A 213 4.04 -25.16 1.99
CA GLU A 213 2.80 -25.79 2.44
C GLU A 213 2.25 -25.16 3.74
N TRP A 214 3.14 -24.62 4.59
CA TRP A 214 2.79 -24.17 5.94
C TRP A 214 3.40 -22.79 6.25
N GLY A 215 2.56 -21.84 6.66
CA GLY A 215 3.03 -20.55 7.14
C GLY A 215 1.91 -19.59 7.49
N CYS A 216 2.26 -18.53 8.23
CA CYS A 216 1.36 -17.42 8.49
C CYS A 216 1.05 -16.71 7.16
N PRO A 217 -0.24 -16.50 6.82
CA PRO A 217 -0.63 -15.88 5.55
C PRO A 217 -0.06 -14.48 5.35
N VAL A 218 0.10 -13.70 6.43
CA VAL A 218 0.48 -12.28 6.29
C VAL A 218 1.95 -11.98 6.52
N CYS A 219 2.71 -12.92 7.09
CA CYS A 219 4.13 -12.72 7.40
C CYS A 219 5.05 -13.88 7.00
N GLY A 220 4.51 -15.02 6.55
CA GLY A 220 5.31 -16.18 6.15
C GLY A 220 6.00 -16.93 7.30
N ASN A 221 5.77 -16.57 8.57
CA ASN A 221 6.35 -17.32 9.69
C ASN A 221 5.79 -18.76 9.73
N LYS A 222 6.68 -19.75 9.74
CA LYS A 222 6.34 -21.18 9.70
C LYS A 222 6.09 -21.78 11.08
N ASP A 223 6.67 -21.22 12.13
CA ASP A 223 6.53 -21.74 13.49
C ASP A 223 5.23 -21.23 14.14
N LEU A 224 4.10 -21.85 13.77
CA LEU A 224 2.78 -21.54 14.31
C LEU A 224 2.35 -22.51 15.42
N SER A 225 2.97 -23.69 15.50
CA SER A 225 2.56 -24.77 16.41
C SER A 225 2.71 -24.39 17.89
N LYS A 226 3.65 -23.49 18.20
CA LYS A 226 3.90 -23.00 19.57
C LYS A 226 2.89 -21.97 20.06
N PHE A 227 2.10 -21.36 19.16
CA PHE A 227 1.22 -20.24 19.50
C PHE A 227 -0.27 -20.61 19.43
N ARG A 228 -0.62 -21.76 20.02
CA ARG A 228 -2.00 -22.25 20.04
C ARG A 228 -2.87 -21.39 20.95
N ALA A 229 -3.95 -20.84 20.42
CA ALA A 229 -4.80 -19.90 21.14
C ALA A 229 -6.31 -20.12 20.83
N GLY A 230 -6.83 -21.28 21.26
CA GLY A 230 -8.27 -21.55 21.22
C GLY A 230 -8.78 -22.25 19.94
N THR A 231 -10.03 -21.93 19.55
CA THR A 231 -10.75 -22.57 18.45
C THR A 231 -11.55 -21.54 17.64
N SER A 232 -11.67 -21.76 16.33
CA SER A 232 -12.51 -20.99 15.43
C SER A 232 -13.70 -21.85 14.99
N TYR A 233 -14.83 -21.18 14.76
CA TYR A 233 -16.08 -21.79 14.36
C TYR A 233 -16.46 -21.26 12.99
N ALA A 234 -16.62 -22.17 12.03
CA ALA A 234 -17.40 -21.93 10.83
C ALA A 234 -18.85 -22.38 11.09
N ASN A 235 -19.78 -22.04 10.20
CA ASN A 235 -21.22 -22.26 10.38
C ASN A 235 -21.61 -23.64 10.94
N VAL A 236 -20.93 -24.71 10.52
CA VAL A 236 -21.16 -26.07 11.02
C VAL A 236 -19.88 -26.80 11.45
N GLN A 237 -18.72 -26.15 11.50
CA GLN A 237 -17.42 -26.81 11.73
C GLN A 237 -16.56 -26.09 12.74
N ARG A 238 -15.72 -26.83 13.48
CA ARG A 238 -14.78 -26.27 14.46
C ARG A 238 -13.34 -26.55 14.05
N TYR A 239 -12.47 -25.55 14.17
CA TYR A 239 -11.06 -25.60 13.79
C TYR A 239 -10.16 -25.11 14.92
N ARG A 240 -8.90 -25.53 14.92
CA ARG A 240 -7.90 -24.98 15.85
C ARG A 240 -7.48 -23.58 15.40
N MET A 241 -7.25 -22.67 16.35
CA MET A 241 -6.68 -21.35 16.08
C MET A 241 -5.27 -21.21 16.66
N TYR A 242 -4.45 -20.48 15.92
CA TYR A 242 -3.09 -20.11 16.27
C TYR A 242 -2.96 -18.60 16.14
N GLN A 243 -2.21 -17.95 17.03
CA GLN A 243 -1.89 -16.53 16.91
C GLN A 243 -0.41 -16.39 16.58
N CYS A 244 -0.08 -15.99 15.36
CA CYS A 244 1.30 -15.77 14.99
C CYS A 244 1.92 -14.64 15.83
N THR A 245 3.25 -14.65 15.98
CA THR A 245 4.03 -13.54 16.58
C THR A 245 3.81 -12.17 15.92
N CYS A 246 3.37 -12.13 14.66
CA CYS A 246 2.97 -10.89 13.98
C CYS A 246 1.59 -10.37 14.41
N GLY A 247 0.92 -11.08 15.32
CA GLY A 247 -0.42 -10.78 15.83
C GLY A 247 -1.57 -11.36 15.00
N HIS A 248 -1.30 -11.87 13.79
CA HIS A 248 -2.33 -12.42 12.94
C HIS A 248 -2.84 -13.78 13.41
N TRP A 249 -4.15 -13.94 13.34
CA TRP A 249 -4.86 -15.15 13.72
C TRP A 249 -4.96 -16.11 12.54
N VAL A 250 -4.42 -17.32 12.71
CA VAL A 250 -4.40 -18.38 11.69
C VAL A 250 -5.33 -19.51 12.10
N ARG A 251 -6.26 -19.87 11.21
CA ARG A 251 -7.12 -21.04 11.38
C ARG A 251 -6.44 -22.27 10.78
N GLY A 252 -6.34 -23.34 11.56
CA GLY A 252 -5.87 -24.64 11.06
C GLY A 252 -6.84 -25.25 10.04
N THR A 253 -6.33 -26.15 9.21
CA THR A 253 -7.11 -26.83 8.16
C THR A 253 -7.80 -28.10 8.64
N LYS A 254 -7.30 -28.73 9.71
CA LYS A 254 -7.90 -29.93 10.30
C LYS A 254 -9.15 -29.58 11.12
N LYS A 255 -10.27 -30.20 10.77
CA LYS A 255 -11.52 -30.17 11.54
C LYS A 255 -11.31 -30.83 12.91
N LEU A 256 -11.82 -30.19 13.96
CA LEU A 256 -11.80 -30.68 15.35
C LEU A 256 -13.10 -31.41 15.74
N GLN A 257 -14.12 -31.34 14.88
CA GLN A 257 -15.38 -32.06 14.99
C GLN A 257 -16.01 -32.19 13.61
N ASP A 258 -16.87 -33.19 13.44
CA ASP A 258 -17.69 -33.32 12.24
C ASP A 258 -18.74 -32.21 12.15
N ALA A 259 -19.30 -32.04 10.95
CA ALA A 259 -20.26 -30.98 10.71
C ALA A 259 -21.48 -31.15 11.62
N THR A 260 -21.87 -30.09 12.33
CA THR A 260 -23.12 -30.09 13.10
C THR A 260 -24.29 -30.34 12.15
N GLN A 261 -25.10 -31.36 12.43
CA GLN A 261 -26.30 -31.65 11.65
C GLN A 261 -27.36 -30.58 11.90
N THR A 262 -27.77 -29.84 10.87
CA THR A 262 -28.77 -28.77 10.97
C THR A 262 -30.15 -29.20 10.47
N ARG A 263 -30.20 -30.11 9.48
CA ARG A 263 -31.38 -30.87 9.04
C ARG A 263 -30.92 -32.22 8.47
N SER A 264 -31.62 -33.30 8.79
CA SER A 264 -31.46 -34.57 8.07
C SER A 264 -32.07 -34.39 6.67
N ALA A 265 -31.36 -34.82 5.61
CA ALA A 265 -32.07 -35.24 4.42
C ALA A 265 -32.96 -36.41 4.87
N ARG A 266 -34.28 -36.19 4.89
CA ARG A 266 -35.25 -37.29 4.98
C ARG A 266 -35.33 -37.94 3.61
#